data_AF-A0A6L3SR96-F1
#
_entry.id   AF-A0A6L3SR96-F1
#
_cell.length_a   1.000
_cell.length_b   1.000
_cell.length_c   1.000
_cell.angle_alpha   90.00
_cell.angle_beta   90.00
_cell.angle_gamma   90.00
#
_symmetry.space_group_name_H-M   'P 1'
#
loop_
_entity.id
_entity.type
_entity.pdbx_description
1 polymer ?
#
loop_
_entity_poly.entity_id
_entity_poly.type
_entity_poly.pdbx_seq_one_letter_code
_entity_poly.pdbx_strand_id
1 'polypeptide(L)'
;MPRFHFHLQTPDGREQDEDGLKIADLETAYLDACRAIPDMAADMIRRGQQPMRFAFEIADAGGQILMEVPFSEILDKTRRPRQPAQAARKRRAQEEIARTERLCAAIEQNQRALSATLQTTRELMARARKVGAQNPWHGPG
;
A
#
# COMPACT_ATOMS: atom_id res chain seq x y z
N MET A 1 -0.38 -22.17 3.24
CA MET A 1 -0.65 -21.31 4.41
C MET A 1 -0.41 -19.87 3.98
N PRO A 2 -1.35 -18.95 4.24
CA PRO A 2 -1.15 -17.53 3.98
C PRO A 2 0.03 -16.98 4.81
N ARG A 3 0.63 -15.89 4.32
CA ARG A 3 1.69 -15.17 5.02
C ARG A 3 1.11 -13.87 5.56
N PHE A 4 1.36 -13.62 6.84
CA PHE A 4 0.98 -12.38 7.51
C PHE A 4 2.23 -11.66 8.00
N HIS A 5 2.22 -10.34 7.89
CA HIS A 5 3.31 -9.48 8.34
C HIS A 5 2.87 -8.71 9.58
N PHE A 6 3.74 -8.61 10.59
CA PHE A 6 3.48 -7.94 11.85
C PHE A 6 4.30 -6.66 11.97
N HIS A 7 3.83 -5.60 11.32
CA HIS A 7 4.54 -4.32 11.38
C HIS A 7 4.33 -3.65 12.73
N LEU A 8 5.36 -3.02 13.28
CA LEU A 8 5.26 -2.32 14.54
C LEU A 8 5.04 -0.82 14.29
N GLN A 9 3.88 -0.32 14.69
CA GLN A 9 3.60 1.11 14.74
C GLN A 9 4.25 1.68 16.00
N THR A 10 5.15 2.64 15.82
CA THR A 10 5.85 3.35 16.88
C THR A 10 5.38 4.81 16.94
N PRO A 11 5.72 5.56 18.00
CA PRO A 11 5.48 7.00 18.05
C PRO A 11 6.16 7.80 16.93
N ASP A 12 7.28 7.29 16.42
CA ASP A 12 8.15 7.99 15.47
C ASP A 12 7.96 7.51 14.02
N GLY A 13 7.12 6.49 13.79
CA GLY A 13 6.87 5.94 12.47
C GLY A 13 6.38 4.49 12.51
N ARG A 14 6.75 3.72 11.50
CA ARG A 14 6.39 2.30 11.37
C ARG A 14 7.62 1.49 11.03
N GLU A 15 7.83 0.41 11.77
CA GLU A 15 8.86 -0.58 11.50
C GLU A 15 8.24 -1.75 10.73
N GLN A 16 8.80 -2.07 9.56
CA GLN A 16 8.25 -3.11 8.68
C GLN A 16 8.83 -4.49 9.00
N ASP A 17 7.94 -5.45 9.23
CA ASP A 17 8.26 -6.88 9.13
C ASP A 17 8.26 -7.33 7.65
N GLU A 18 9.45 -7.57 7.10
CA GLU A 18 9.67 -8.03 5.72
C GLU A 18 9.54 -9.56 5.59
N ASP A 19 9.79 -10.30 6.66
CA ASP A 19 9.83 -11.75 6.63
C ASP A 19 8.40 -12.32 6.69
N GLY A 20 7.60 -11.81 7.62
CA GLY A 20 6.26 -12.31 7.91
C GLY A 20 6.25 -13.77 8.37
N LEU A 21 5.12 -14.20 8.93
CA LEU A 21 4.92 -15.57 9.40
C LEU A 21 3.85 -16.29 8.58
N LYS A 22 4.07 -17.59 8.37
CA LYS A 22 3.07 -18.48 7.76
C LYS A 22 2.08 -18.92 8.83
N ILE A 23 0.93 -18.26 8.88
CA ILE A 23 -0.12 -18.51 9.87
C ILE A 23 -1.39 -18.94 9.13
N ALA A 24 -2.21 -19.79 9.75
CA ALA A 24 -3.38 -20.38 9.09
C ALA A 24 -4.42 -19.32 8.70
N ASP A 25 -4.71 -18.38 9.60
CA ASP A 25 -5.73 -17.35 9.45
C ASP A 25 -5.42 -16.10 10.29
N LEU A 26 -6.23 -15.05 10.09
CA LEU A 26 -6.08 -13.76 10.76
C LEU A 26 -6.32 -13.84 12.28
N GLU A 27 -7.20 -14.75 12.74
CA GLU A 27 -7.50 -14.91 14.15
C GLU A 27 -6.31 -15.51 14.91
N THR A 28 -5.68 -16.52 14.33
CA THR A 28 -4.43 -17.10 14.84
C THR A 28 -3.32 -16.06 14.85
N ALA A 29 -3.21 -15.24 13.81
CA ALA A 29 -2.24 -14.14 13.76
C ALA A 29 -2.48 -13.12 14.88
N TYR A 30 -3.75 -12.76 15.15
CA TYR A 30 -4.11 -11.90 16.28
C TYR A 30 -3.70 -12.50 17.62
N LEU A 31 -4.00 -13.79 17.85
CA LEU A 31 -3.64 -14.46 19.11
C LEU A 31 -2.12 -14.50 19.33
N ASP A 32 -1.34 -14.69 18.27
CA ASP A 32 0.11 -14.66 18.36
C ASP A 32 0.65 -13.25 18.65
N ALA A 33 0.08 -12.20 18.05
CA ALA A 33 0.39 -10.82 18.42
C ALA A 33 0.10 -10.56 19.91
N CYS A 34 -1.08 -10.96 20.38
CA CYS A 34 -1.47 -10.82 21.79
C CYS A 34 -0.52 -11.52 22.77
N ARG A 35 0.04 -12.67 22.37
CA ARG A 35 1.05 -13.39 23.15
C ARG A 35 2.40 -12.69 23.17
N ALA A 36 2.81 -12.07 22.06
CA ALA A 36 4.10 -11.38 21.95
C ALA A 36 4.13 -10.02 22.66
N ILE A 37 2.98 -9.32 22.73
CA ILE A 37 2.87 -7.96 23.28
C ILE A 37 3.46 -7.81 24.70
N PRO A 38 3.13 -8.66 25.69
CA PRO A 38 3.67 -8.52 27.05
C PRO A 38 5.19 -8.58 27.13
N ASP A 39 5.81 -9.52 26.40
CA ASP A 39 7.26 -9.69 26.39
C ASP A 39 7.95 -8.50 25.74
N MET A 40 7.44 -8.04 24.58
CA MET A 40 7.95 -6.84 23.92
C MET A 40 7.75 -5.58 24.76
N ALA A 41 6.61 -5.45 25.44
CA ALA A 41 6.35 -4.31 26.31
C ALA A 41 7.31 -4.29 27.50
N ALA A 42 7.64 -5.44 28.08
CA ALA A 42 8.63 -5.53 29.14
C ALA A 42 10.01 -5.06 28.65
N ASP A 43 10.41 -5.44 27.44
CA ASP A 43 11.66 -5.00 26.82
C ASP A 43 11.69 -3.48 26.57
N MET A 44 10.59 -2.93 26.06
CA MET A 44 10.42 -1.49 25.84
C MET A 44 10.50 -0.69 27.16
N ILE A 45 9.84 -1.17 28.22
CA ILE A 45 9.88 -0.53 29.54
C ILE A 45 11.32 -0.50 30.07
N ARG A 46 12.07 -1.61 29.93
CA ARG A 46 13.48 -1.65 30.34
C ARG A 46 14.36 -0.66 29.58
N ARG A 47 13.96 -0.30 28.35
CA ARG A 47 14.62 0.73 27.51
C ARG A 47 14.10 2.15 27.76
N GLY A 48 13.21 2.35 28.73
CA GLY A 48 12.63 3.67 29.04
C GLY A 48 11.56 4.15 28.05
N GLN A 49 11.03 3.26 27.21
CA GLN A 49 9.97 3.57 26.25
C GLN A 49 8.58 3.41 26.88
N GLN A 50 7.56 3.96 26.22
CA GLN A 50 6.16 3.86 26.65
C GLN A 50 5.38 2.88 25.75
N PRO A 51 5.20 1.60 26.14
CA PRO A 51 4.55 0.60 25.29
C PRO A 51 3.11 0.94 24.89
N MET A 52 2.42 1.74 25.72
CA MET A 52 1.03 2.16 25.48
C MET A 52 0.84 3.01 24.21
N ARG A 53 1.94 3.47 23.59
CA ARG A 53 1.93 4.23 22.33
C ARG A 53 2.28 3.37 21.11
N PHE A 54 2.43 2.06 21.29
CA PHE A 54 2.76 1.11 20.24
C PHE A 54 1.55 0.26 19.84
N ALA A 55 1.56 -0.21 18.59
CA ALA A 55 0.56 -1.14 18.08
C ALA A 55 1.18 -2.08 17.05
N PHE A 56 0.65 -3.29 16.93
CA PHE A 56 0.93 -4.14 15.78
C PHE A 56 -0.05 -3.85 14.64
N GLU A 57 0.45 -3.80 13.42
CA GLU A 57 -0.34 -3.82 12.20
C GLU A 57 -0.14 -5.16 11.50
N ILE A 58 -1.18 -6.01 11.53
CA ILE A 58 -1.19 -7.30 10.86
C ILE A 58 -1.61 -7.06 9.41
N ALA A 59 -0.73 -7.37 8.47
CA ALA A 59 -0.96 -7.23 7.03
C ALA A 59 -0.95 -8.58 6.31
N ASP A 60 -1.60 -8.66 5.16
CA ASP A 60 -1.45 -9.79 4.24
C ASP A 60 -0.16 -9.70 3.40
N ALA A 61 0.07 -10.72 2.57
CA ALA A 61 1.22 -10.76 1.65
C ALA A 61 1.21 -9.66 0.57
N GLY A 62 0.07 -9.00 0.35
CA GLY A 62 -0.05 -7.84 -0.53
C GLY A 62 0.27 -6.52 0.17
N GLY A 63 0.60 -6.55 1.47
CA GLY A 63 0.85 -5.38 2.30
C GLY A 63 -0.43 -4.68 2.76
N GLN A 64 -1.62 -5.24 2.51
CA GLN A 64 -2.87 -4.66 2.99
C GLN A 64 -3.03 -4.93 4.47
N ILE A 65 -3.20 -3.86 5.26
CA ILE A 65 -3.45 -3.99 6.70
C ILE A 65 -4.81 -4.65 6.91
N LEU A 66 -4.81 -5.79 7.59
CA LEU A 66 -5.98 -6.58 7.94
C LEU A 66 -6.44 -6.35 9.39
N MET A 67 -5.52 -6.04 10.30
CA MET A 67 -5.85 -5.71 11.70
C MET A 67 -4.83 -4.76 12.33
N GLU A 68 -5.28 -3.94 13.28
CA GLU A 68 -4.39 -3.18 14.17
C GLU A 68 -4.64 -3.67 15.60
N VAL A 69 -3.57 -3.95 16.35
CA VAL A 69 -3.61 -4.48 17.72
C VAL A 69 -2.80 -3.54 18.62
N PRO A 70 -3.44 -2.54 19.25
CA PRO A 70 -2.76 -1.63 20.17
C PRO A 70 -2.28 -2.36 21.41
N PHE A 71 -1.05 -2.06 21.85
CA PHE A 71 -0.50 -2.68 23.06
C PHE A 71 -1.34 -2.33 24.30
N SER A 72 -1.97 -1.15 24.30
CA SER A 72 -2.87 -0.75 25.39
C SER A 72 -4.08 -1.65 25.57
N GLU A 73 -4.57 -2.32 24.51
CA GLU A 73 -5.70 -3.25 24.61
C GLU A 73 -5.34 -4.48 25.45
N ILE A 74 -4.08 -4.92 25.38
CA ILE A 74 -3.60 -6.12 26.06
C ILE A 74 -3.03 -5.78 27.44
N LEU A 75 -2.37 -4.62 27.57
CA LEU A 75 -1.67 -4.23 28.79
C LEU A 75 -2.57 -3.52 29.81
N ASP A 76 -3.63 -2.82 29.37
CA ASP A 76 -4.51 -2.07 30.27
C ASP A 76 -5.81 -2.84 30.56
N LYS A 77 -5.82 -3.59 31.68
CA LYS A 77 -6.98 -4.38 32.13
C LYS A 77 -8.15 -3.52 32.64
N THR A 78 -7.97 -2.20 32.76
CA THR A 78 -8.93 -1.30 33.44
C THR A 78 -9.63 -0.31 32.50
N ARG A 79 -9.10 -0.06 31.30
CA ARG A 79 -9.76 0.77 30.29
C ARG A 79 -10.73 -0.05 29.45
N ARG A 80 -11.97 0.46 29.28
CA ARG A 80 -12.87 0.04 28.19
C ARG A 80 -12.08 0.04 26.87
N PRO A 81 -12.26 -0.95 25.99
CA PRO A 81 -11.60 -0.97 24.69
C PRO A 81 -11.93 0.34 23.96
N ARG A 82 -10.93 1.21 23.80
CA ARG A 82 -11.00 2.37 22.91
C ARG A 82 -11.07 1.78 21.51
N GLN A 83 -12.24 1.70 20.89
CA GLN A 83 -12.47 1.01 19.62
C GLN A 83 -11.39 1.36 18.57
N PRO A 84 -10.32 0.55 18.43
CA PRO A 84 -9.19 0.83 17.53
C PRO A 84 -9.61 0.61 16.08
N ALA A 85 -10.61 -0.27 15.89
CA ALA A 85 -11.27 -0.57 14.64
C ALA A 85 -11.74 0.68 13.87
N GLN A 86 -12.06 1.80 14.54
CA GLN A 86 -12.54 2.99 13.87
C GLN A 86 -11.40 3.84 13.28
N ALA A 87 -10.27 3.97 13.99
CA ALA A 87 -9.09 4.66 13.49
C ALA A 87 -8.40 3.85 12.37
N ALA A 88 -8.27 2.53 12.56
CA ALA A 88 -7.75 1.61 11.56
C ALA A 88 -8.63 1.57 10.29
N ARG A 89 -9.97 1.54 10.44
CA ARG A 89 -10.90 1.68 9.30
C ARG A 89 -10.70 2.99 8.56
N LYS A 90 -10.52 4.09 9.28
CA LYS A 90 -10.30 5.41 8.68
C LYS A 90 -9.00 5.45 7.88
N ARG A 91 -7.91 4.88 8.43
CA ARG A 91 -6.61 4.80 7.73
C ARG A 91 -6.67 3.90 6.49
N ARG A 92 -7.31 2.73 6.57
CA ARG A 92 -7.51 1.86 5.39
C ARG A 92 -8.34 2.52 4.31
N ALA A 93 -9.40 3.23 4.70
CA ALA A 93 -10.19 4.00 3.74
C ALA A 93 -9.32 5.07 3.04
N GLN A 94 -8.44 5.74 3.79
CA GLN A 94 -7.50 6.72 3.21
C GLN A 94 -6.46 6.08 2.28
N GLU A 95 -5.92 4.92 2.64
CA GLU A 95 -4.96 4.19 1.82
C GLU A 95 -5.59 3.66 0.53
N GLU A 96 -6.81 3.15 0.59
CA GLU A 96 -7.56 2.69 -0.59
C GLU A 96 -7.90 3.85 -1.54
N ILE A 97 -8.27 5.01 -0.98
CA ILE A 97 -8.47 6.24 -1.76
C ILE A 97 -7.15 6.67 -2.42
N ALA A 98 -6.06 6.74 -1.67
CA ALA A 98 -4.75 7.11 -2.22
C ALA A 98 -4.28 6.13 -3.31
N ARG A 99 -4.62 4.85 -3.19
CA ARG A 99 -4.31 3.82 -4.19
C ARG A 99 -5.12 4.02 -5.47
N THR A 100 -6.41 4.26 -5.35
CA THR A 100 -7.28 4.51 -6.51
C THR A 100 -6.90 5.81 -7.22
N GLU A 101 -6.54 6.87 -6.49
CA GLU A 101 -6.01 8.12 -7.05
C GLU A 101 -4.74 7.88 -7.89
N ARG A 102 -3.80 7.08 -7.39
CA ARG A 102 -2.57 6.72 -8.13
C ARG A 102 -2.87 5.96 -9.42
N LEU A 103 -3.82 5.02 -9.36
CA LEU A 103 -4.21 4.24 -10.54
C LEU A 103 -4.86 5.12 -11.61
N CYS A 104 -5.78 6.00 -11.21
CA CYS A 104 -6.41 6.96 -12.11
C CYS A 104 -5.37 7.87 -12.78
N ALA A 105 -4.43 8.41 -12.01
CA ALA A 105 -3.35 9.25 -12.53
C ALA A 105 -2.49 8.50 -13.58
N ALA A 106 -2.17 7.23 -13.34
CA ALA A 106 -1.41 6.41 -14.29
C ALA A 106 -2.19 6.15 -15.59
N ILE A 107 -3.50 5.89 -15.50
CA ILE A 107 -4.36 5.70 -16.68
C ILE A 107 -4.42 6.97 -17.52
N GLU A 108 -4.63 8.13 -16.89
CA GLU A 108 -4.64 9.42 -17.60
C GLU A 108 -3.32 9.68 -18.32
N GLN A 109 -2.20 9.39 -17.66
CA GLN A 109 -0.88 9.56 -18.26
C GLN A 109 -0.70 8.67 -19.49
N ASN A 110 -1.17 7.42 -19.43
CA ASN A 110 -1.12 6.49 -20.56
C ASN A 110 -1.99 6.96 -21.74
N GLN A 111 -3.20 7.47 -21.46
CA GLN A 111 -4.08 8.02 -22.49
C GLN A 111 -3.48 9.24 -23.20
N ARG A 112 -2.81 10.13 -22.45
CA ARG A 112 -2.12 11.29 -23.01
C ARG A 112 -0.96 10.87 -23.91
N ALA A 113 -0.14 9.90 -23.47
CA ALA A 113 0.98 9.38 -24.25
C ALA A 113 0.53 8.72 -25.57
N LEU A 114 -0.56 7.93 -25.52
CA LEU A 114 -1.14 7.30 -26.71
C LEU A 114 -1.65 8.34 -27.71
N SER A 115 -2.37 9.35 -27.22
CA SER A 115 -2.93 10.41 -28.07
C SER A 115 -1.82 11.20 -28.77
N ALA A 116 -0.74 11.55 -28.06
CA ALA A 116 0.42 12.21 -28.65
C ALA A 116 1.07 11.36 -29.74
N THR A 117 1.26 10.06 -29.49
CA THR A 117 1.84 9.12 -30.47
C THR A 117 1.00 9.03 -31.74
N LEU A 118 -0.32 8.94 -31.61
CA LEU A 118 -1.23 8.91 -32.75
C LEU A 118 -1.20 10.21 -33.56
N GLN A 119 -1.08 11.36 -32.90
CA GLN A 119 -1.00 12.65 -33.55
C GLN A 119 0.30 12.79 -34.37
N THR A 120 1.45 12.42 -33.78
CA THR A 120 2.73 12.37 -34.49
C THR A 120 2.66 11.44 -35.72
N THR A 121 2.05 10.26 -35.56
CA THR A 121 1.88 9.31 -36.66
C THR A 121 1.04 9.90 -37.80
N ARG A 122 -0.06 10.61 -37.47
CA ARG A 122 -0.90 11.29 -38.46
C ARG A 122 -0.16 12.40 -39.19
N GLU A 123 0.63 13.20 -38.49
CA GLU A 123 1.43 14.27 -39.08
C GLU A 123 2.48 13.72 -40.05
N LEU A 124 3.18 12.64 -39.67
CA LEU A 124 4.14 11.95 -40.53
C LEU A 124 3.47 11.41 -41.80
N MET A 125 2.33 10.74 -41.68
CA MET A 125 1.57 10.25 -42.84
C MET A 125 1.08 11.39 -43.75
N ALA A 126 0.63 12.51 -43.17
CA ALA A 126 0.20 13.68 -43.93
C ALA A 126 1.37 14.31 -44.71
N ARG A 127 2.55 14.39 -44.08
CA ARG A 127 3.79 14.84 -44.75
C ARG A 127 4.19 13.90 -45.88
N ALA A 128 4.20 12.58 -45.65
CA ALA A 128 4.53 11.59 -46.67
C ALA A 128 3.59 11.66 -47.89
N ARG A 129 2.27 11.84 -47.66
CA ARG A 129 1.30 12.04 -48.75
C ARG A 129 1.58 13.30 -49.57
N LYS A 130 1.91 14.43 -48.93
CA LYS A 130 2.23 15.69 -49.63
C LYS A 130 3.50 15.57 -50.46
N VAL A 131 4.54 14.89 -49.96
CA VAL A 131 5.79 14.66 -50.69
C VAL A 131 5.57 13.73 -51.89
N GLY A 132 4.79 12.65 -51.73
CA GLY A 132 4.43 11.77 -52.85
C GLY A 132 3.60 12.47 -53.93
N ALA A 133 2.73 13.43 -53.56
CA ALA A 133 1.98 14.23 -54.51
C ALA A 133 2.82 15.33 -55.21
N GLN A 134 3.99 15.68 -54.66
CA GLN A 134 4.89 16.71 -55.20
C GLN A 134 6.03 16.16 -56.05
N ASN A 135 6.15 14.83 -56.22
CA ASN A 135 7.18 14.21 -57.05
C ASN A 135 6.55 13.56 -58.30
N PRO A 136 6.47 14.26 -59.46
CA PRO A 136 5.76 13.78 -60.66
C PRO A 136 6.60 12.88 -61.59
N TRP A 137 7.84 12.55 -61.22
CA TRP A 137 8.77 11.83 -62.11
C TRP A 137 8.83 10.34 -61.78
N HIS A 138 7.82 9.59 -62.20
CA HIS A 138 7.96 8.24 -62.74
C HIS A 138 6.74 7.97 -63.63
N GLY A 139 6.79 8.51 -64.85
CA GLY A 139 5.96 8.08 -65.97
C GLY A 139 6.50 6.80 -66.60
N PRO A 140 5.67 6.05 -67.35
CA PRO A 140 6.00 4.74 -67.87
C PRO A 140 7.04 4.84 -69.00
N GLY A 141 8.04 3.97 -68.97
CA GLY A 141 8.86 3.61 -70.12
C GLY A 141 8.28 2.38 -70.81
#